data_AF-A0A533UUZ3-F1
#
_entry.id   AF-A0A533UUZ3-F1
#
_cell.length_a   1.000
_cell.length_b   1.000
_cell.length_c   1.000
_cell.angle_alpha   90.00
_cell.angle_beta   90.00
_cell.angle_gamma   90.00
#
_symmetry.space_group_name_H-M   'P 1'
#
loop_
_entity.id
_entity.type
_entity.pdbx_description
1 polymer ?
#
loop_
_entity_poly.entity_id
_entity_poly.type
_entity_poly.pdbx_seq_one_letter_code
_entity_poly.pdbx_strand_id
1 'polypeptide(L)'
;MKIILVVYSLLVLLSIYIIHSDLPILYPTKTYADVANQDQESFDKFGIREIYPTKENGREWYMNMENPKDDENFSITFNPNLTRQADGSLPGQTNWKNVEMTGYVKLVSVIKNTTNKVIENDLTWYARGGKHNPKVPCEATAYMGGLYDTGRVGWKKELWFVGGYTDERDANKVTTPLLDRWVGWKVVIYNINNNSEVKLQSYLDNTNTNYWVKVTDLVDDGGWYAKGQDSDFFDPNCSKDKASIITNSGSTATFRSDNLIWNFKNLSIREIKPS
;
A
#
# COMPACT_ATOMS: atom_id res chain seq x y z
N MET A 1 5.81 48.18 -42.73
CA MET A 1 5.18 47.94 -41.41
C MET A 1 4.15 46.81 -41.39
N LYS A 2 3.33 46.59 -42.44
CA LYS A 2 2.34 45.49 -42.47
C LYS A 2 2.94 44.07 -42.58
N ILE A 3 4.09 43.90 -43.24
CA ILE A 3 4.73 42.58 -43.44
C ILE A 3 5.34 42.02 -42.13
N ILE A 4 5.87 42.89 -41.27
CA ILE A 4 6.51 42.48 -40.01
C ILE A 4 5.48 41.93 -39.00
N LEU A 5 4.27 42.49 -38.98
CA LEU A 5 3.17 42.04 -38.11
C LEU A 5 2.64 40.65 -38.49
N VAL A 6 2.59 40.32 -39.79
CA VAL A 6 2.11 39.01 -40.26
C VAL A 6 3.10 37.90 -39.91
N VAL A 7 4.40 38.16 -40.05
CA VAL A 7 5.46 37.19 -39.69
C VAL A 7 5.47 36.92 -38.19
N TYR A 8 5.26 37.95 -37.36
CA TYR A 8 5.20 37.80 -35.90
C TYR A 8 3.96 37.00 -35.47
N SER A 9 2.80 37.24 -36.10
CA SER A 9 1.57 36.49 -35.82
C SER A 9 1.67 35.01 -36.22
N LEU A 10 2.33 34.70 -37.33
CA LEU A 10 2.58 33.32 -37.77
C LEU A 10 3.57 32.59 -36.85
N LEU A 11 4.62 33.26 -36.37
CA LEU A 11 5.59 32.68 -35.43
C LEU A 11 4.96 32.38 -34.06
N VAL A 12 4.08 33.25 -33.56
CA VAL A 12 3.36 33.01 -32.31
C VAL A 12 2.38 31.83 -32.46
N LEU A 13 1.62 31.75 -33.55
CA LEU A 13 0.71 30.62 -33.82
C LEU A 13 1.47 29.30 -34.01
N LEU A 14 2.63 29.31 -34.68
CA LEU A 14 3.47 28.13 -34.84
C LEU A 14 4.06 27.68 -33.50
N SER A 15 4.44 28.61 -32.62
CA SER A 15 4.92 28.28 -31.27
C SER A 15 3.83 27.69 -30.37
N ILE A 16 2.59 28.20 -30.45
CA ILE A 16 1.43 27.65 -29.72
C ILE A 16 1.06 26.26 -30.26
N TYR A 17 1.17 26.03 -31.57
CA TYR A 17 0.93 24.73 -32.21
C TYR A 17 1.98 23.68 -31.81
N ILE A 18 3.25 24.06 -31.72
CA ILE A 18 4.33 23.17 -31.25
C ILE A 18 4.16 22.83 -29.75
N ILE A 19 3.70 23.78 -28.93
CA ILE A 19 3.37 23.52 -27.50
C ILE A 19 2.14 22.59 -27.36
N HIS A 20 1.22 22.55 -28.33
CA HIS A 20 0.06 21.65 -28.32
C HIS A 20 0.29 20.29 -29.00
N SER A 21 1.39 20.09 -29.73
CA SER A 21 1.63 18.85 -30.48
C SER A 21 2.60 17.87 -29.82
N ASP A 22 3.33 18.27 -28.78
CA ASP A 22 4.23 17.39 -28.05
C ASP A 22 3.75 17.11 -26.62
N LEU A 23 2.78 16.20 -26.49
CA LEU A 23 2.78 15.19 -25.42
C LEU A 23 1.99 13.95 -25.90
N PRO A 24 2.58 13.09 -26.76
CA PRO A 24 2.20 11.69 -26.69
C PRO A 24 2.65 11.19 -25.32
N ILE A 25 1.72 11.12 -24.36
CA ILE A 25 1.96 10.38 -23.13
C ILE A 25 2.07 8.91 -23.55
N LEU A 26 3.28 8.49 -23.87
CA LEU A 26 3.67 7.10 -23.97
C LEU A 26 3.66 6.56 -22.54
N TYR A 27 2.46 6.23 -22.05
CA TYR A 27 2.36 5.23 -20.99
C TYR A 27 2.99 3.96 -21.54
N PRO A 28 3.99 3.35 -20.88
CA PRO A 28 4.24 1.94 -21.11
C PRO A 28 2.98 1.21 -20.62
N THR A 29 2.07 0.89 -21.54
CA THR A 29 1.06 -0.11 -21.27
C THR A 29 1.81 -1.43 -21.18
N LYS A 30 2.30 -1.78 -19.99
CA LYS A 30 2.24 -3.19 -19.62
C LYS A 30 0.75 -3.53 -19.59
N THR A 31 0.25 -3.99 -20.73
CA THR A 31 -1.02 -4.71 -20.79
C THR A 31 -0.83 -5.99 -19.97
N TYR A 32 -1.02 -5.88 -18.66
CA TYR A 32 -1.49 -7.00 -17.86
C TYR A 32 -2.97 -7.19 -18.17
N ALA A 33 -3.27 -7.54 -19.43
CA ALA A 33 -4.51 -8.22 -19.74
C ALA A 33 -4.28 -9.70 -19.39
N ASP A 34 -4.10 -9.97 -18.09
CA ASP A 34 -4.44 -11.28 -17.60
C ASP A 34 -5.95 -11.35 -17.73
N VAL A 35 -6.39 -12.08 -18.76
CA VAL A 35 -7.72 -12.65 -18.81
C VAL A 35 -7.79 -13.64 -17.65
N ALA A 36 -7.98 -13.11 -16.44
CA ALA A 36 -8.45 -13.90 -15.33
C ALA A 36 -9.83 -14.40 -15.75
N ASN A 37 -9.94 -15.73 -15.70
CA ASN A 37 -11.16 -16.51 -15.80
C ASN A 37 -12.34 -15.72 -15.22
N GLN A 38 -13.51 -15.79 -15.86
CA GLN A 38 -14.77 -15.24 -15.35
C GLN A 38 -15.20 -16.01 -14.10
N ASP A 39 -14.41 -15.90 -13.03
CA ASP A 39 -14.83 -16.20 -11.68
C ASP A 39 -15.90 -15.16 -11.35
N GLN A 40 -17.09 -15.66 -11.04
CA GLN A 40 -18.25 -14.90 -10.59
C GLN A 40 -17.82 -13.71 -9.73
N GLU A 41 -18.12 -12.49 -10.17
CA GLU A 41 -17.74 -11.29 -9.43
C GLU A 41 -18.24 -11.39 -7.98
N SER A 42 -17.29 -11.45 -7.06
CA SER A 42 -17.55 -11.48 -5.62
C SER A 42 -17.36 -10.09 -5.05
N PHE A 43 -18.18 -9.74 -4.06
CA PHE A 43 -18.17 -8.44 -3.40
C PHE A 43 -18.12 -8.63 -1.89
N ASP A 44 -17.33 -7.80 -1.22
CA ASP A 44 -17.23 -7.80 0.24
C ASP A 44 -18.46 -7.18 0.91
N LYS A 45 -18.48 -7.13 2.25
CA LYS A 45 -19.59 -6.56 3.04
C LYS A 45 -19.89 -5.08 2.70
N PHE A 46 -18.93 -4.34 2.16
CA PHE A 46 -19.10 -2.96 1.72
C PHE A 46 -19.52 -2.83 0.24
N GLY A 47 -19.75 -3.96 -0.45
CA GLY A 47 -20.05 -3.99 -1.88
C GLY A 47 -18.82 -3.73 -2.76
N ILE A 48 -17.60 -3.91 -2.23
CA ILE A 48 -16.35 -3.70 -2.97
C ILE A 48 -15.95 -5.00 -3.64
N ARG A 49 -15.57 -4.93 -4.92
CA ARG A 49 -15.14 -6.09 -5.69
C ARG A 49 -13.92 -6.73 -5.03
N GLU A 50 -14.00 -8.03 -4.84
CA GLU A 50 -12.91 -8.87 -4.34
C GLU A 50 -11.94 -9.19 -5.50
N ILE A 51 -10.63 -9.11 -5.25
CA ILE A 51 -9.64 -9.57 -6.23
C ILE A 51 -9.50 -11.09 -6.14
N TYR A 52 -9.46 -11.60 -4.91
CA TYR A 52 -9.50 -13.03 -4.60
C TYR A 52 -10.66 -13.34 -3.66
N PRO A 53 -11.28 -14.52 -3.79
CA PRO A 53 -12.38 -14.92 -2.94
C PRO A 53 -11.93 -15.03 -1.48
N THR A 54 -12.81 -14.65 -0.55
CA THR A 54 -12.61 -14.89 0.88
C THR A 54 -12.40 -16.39 1.11
N LYS A 55 -11.42 -16.72 1.94
CA LYS A 55 -11.18 -18.11 2.37
C LYS A 55 -12.38 -18.58 3.20
N GLU A 56 -12.85 -19.79 2.95
CA GLU A 56 -13.87 -20.42 3.79
C GLU A 56 -13.43 -20.47 5.26
N ASN A 57 -14.27 -19.95 6.17
CA ASN A 57 -13.95 -19.75 7.60
C ASN A 57 -12.68 -18.92 7.84
N GLY A 58 -12.30 -18.09 6.87
CA GLY A 58 -11.20 -17.14 6.96
C GLY A 58 -11.51 -16.03 7.96
N ARG A 59 -10.46 -15.49 8.58
CA ARG A 59 -10.60 -14.28 9.40
C ARG A 59 -10.97 -13.13 8.48
N GLU A 60 -11.89 -12.30 8.93
CA GLU A 60 -12.25 -11.06 8.25
C GLU A 60 -12.34 -9.95 9.30
N TRP A 61 -12.01 -8.74 8.90
CA TRP A 61 -12.18 -7.54 9.69
C TRP A 61 -12.71 -6.43 8.79
N TYR A 62 -13.69 -5.70 9.30
CA TYR A 62 -14.35 -4.59 8.61
C TYR A 62 -14.51 -3.44 9.58
N MET A 63 -14.09 -2.24 9.17
CA MET A 63 -14.26 -1.04 9.96
C MET A 63 -15.74 -0.79 10.26
N ASN A 64 -16.07 -0.55 11.54
CA ASN A 64 -17.39 -0.03 11.89
C ASN A 64 -17.51 1.43 11.41
N MET A 65 -18.16 1.64 10.27
CA MET A 65 -18.31 2.97 9.67
C MET A 65 -19.27 3.90 10.45
N GLU A 66 -20.16 3.36 11.28
CA GLU A 66 -21.07 4.15 12.11
C GLU A 66 -20.37 4.66 13.38
N ASN A 67 -19.56 3.80 14.01
CA ASN A 67 -18.79 4.14 15.19
C ASN A 67 -17.38 3.52 15.15
N PRO A 68 -16.41 4.14 14.44
CA PRO A 68 -15.06 3.61 14.29
C PRO A 68 -14.28 3.41 15.60
N LYS A 69 -14.70 4.08 16.68
CA LYS A 69 -14.04 4.03 17.99
C LYS A 69 -14.50 2.87 18.86
N ASP A 70 -15.57 2.19 18.47
CA ASP A 70 -16.14 1.04 19.16
C ASP A 70 -15.42 -0.27 18.80
N ASP A 71 -14.40 -0.20 17.95
CA ASP A 71 -13.62 -1.36 17.53
C ASP A 71 -12.35 -1.50 18.39
N GLU A 72 -12.29 -2.59 19.16
CA GLU A 72 -11.14 -2.94 20.01
C GLU A 72 -9.83 -3.14 19.21
N ASN A 73 -9.92 -3.45 17.90
CA ASN A 73 -8.76 -3.64 17.02
C ASN A 73 -8.31 -2.34 16.34
N PHE A 74 -9.07 -1.25 16.47
CA PHE A 74 -8.70 0.05 15.94
C PHE A 74 -7.88 0.82 16.98
N SER A 75 -6.62 1.11 16.65
CA SER A 75 -5.73 1.92 17.50
C SER A 75 -5.07 3.04 16.70
N ILE A 76 -4.98 4.23 17.31
CA ILE A 76 -4.31 5.41 16.74
C ILE A 76 -3.07 5.70 17.60
N THR A 77 -1.90 5.83 16.97
CA THR A 77 -0.60 5.99 17.64
C THR A 77 -0.17 7.44 17.87
N PHE A 78 -0.95 8.43 17.40
CA PHE A 78 -0.76 9.87 17.64
C PHE A 78 -2.04 10.48 18.23
N ASN A 79 -1.91 11.42 19.17
CA ASN A 79 -2.92 11.75 20.18
C ASN A 79 -3.72 13.04 19.87
N PRO A 80 -4.80 13.04 19.06
CA PRO A 80 -5.91 13.98 19.26
C PRO A 80 -6.74 13.53 20.48
N ASN A 81 -7.34 14.46 21.23
CA ASN A 81 -8.03 14.18 22.50
C ASN A 81 -9.02 13.00 22.47
N LEU A 82 -8.58 11.81 22.96
CA LEU A 82 -9.36 10.62 23.37
C LEU A 82 -8.55 9.74 24.34
N THR A 83 -9.21 9.03 25.27
CA THR A 83 -8.58 8.25 26.36
C THR A 83 -8.45 6.75 26.03
N ARG A 84 -7.28 6.14 26.32
CA ARG A 84 -6.83 4.77 25.95
C ARG A 84 -6.82 3.79 27.15
N GLN A 85 -7.01 2.48 26.92
CA GLN A 85 -6.63 1.39 27.84
C GLN A 85 -5.42 0.58 27.35
N ALA A 86 -4.72 -0.08 28.28
CA ALA A 86 -3.39 -0.65 28.09
C ALA A 86 -3.45 -2.14 27.70
N ASP A 87 -2.85 -2.46 26.54
CA ASP A 87 -2.40 -3.79 26.07
C ASP A 87 -3.29 -4.70 25.19
N GLY A 88 -4.50 -4.26 24.83
CA GLY A 88 -5.51 -4.90 23.97
C GLY A 88 -5.11 -5.99 22.93
N SER A 89 -4.65 -7.15 23.38
CA SER A 89 -4.53 -8.37 22.56
C SER A 89 -5.55 -9.42 23.02
N LEU A 90 -6.40 -9.88 22.10
CA LEU A 90 -7.34 -10.97 22.35
C LEU A 90 -6.67 -12.34 22.12
N PRO A 91 -6.79 -13.32 23.05
CA PRO A 91 -6.48 -14.72 22.79
C PRO A 91 -7.47 -15.34 21.79
N GLY A 92 -6.97 -16.10 20.81
CA GLY A 92 -7.81 -17.00 19.98
C GLY A 92 -8.13 -16.55 18.56
N GLN A 93 -7.66 -15.38 18.10
CA GLN A 93 -7.79 -15.02 16.69
C GLN A 93 -6.69 -15.66 15.83
N THR A 94 -7.06 -16.16 14.65
CA THR A 94 -6.11 -16.74 13.68
C THR A 94 -5.22 -15.65 13.07
N ASN A 95 -3.95 -15.96 12.85
CA ASN A 95 -3.00 -15.03 12.25
C ASN A 95 -3.33 -14.74 10.78
N TRP A 96 -3.00 -13.52 10.34
CA TRP A 96 -3.05 -13.07 8.95
C TRP A 96 -1.92 -13.68 8.13
N LYS A 97 -2.28 -14.47 7.13
CA LYS A 97 -1.41 -15.09 6.14
C LYS A 97 -1.78 -14.52 4.77
N ASN A 98 -2.71 -15.15 4.05
CA ASN A 98 -3.02 -14.71 2.70
C ASN A 98 -4.09 -13.64 2.79
N VAL A 99 -3.75 -12.38 2.58
CA VAL A 99 -4.65 -11.26 2.84
C VAL A 99 -4.94 -10.43 1.60
N GLU A 100 -6.18 -9.95 1.51
CA GLU A 100 -6.55 -8.76 0.75
C GLU A 100 -6.94 -7.67 1.75
N MET A 101 -6.23 -6.54 1.70
CA MET A 101 -6.52 -5.33 2.46
C MET A 101 -7.11 -4.30 1.49
N THR A 102 -8.22 -3.67 1.88
CA THR A 102 -9.00 -2.76 1.03
C THR A 102 -9.36 -1.49 1.79
N GLY A 103 -9.51 -0.39 1.08
CA GLY A 103 -9.87 0.90 1.66
C GLY A 103 -9.98 2.01 0.62
N TYR A 104 -10.91 2.93 0.82
CA TYR A 104 -10.96 4.17 0.07
C TYR A 104 -10.41 5.30 0.90
N VAL A 105 -9.61 6.16 0.26
CA VAL A 105 -8.87 7.22 0.91
C VAL A 105 -9.01 8.52 0.14
N LYS A 106 -9.05 9.63 0.87
CA LYS A 106 -8.99 10.98 0.31
C LYS A 106 -7.97 11.79 1.10
N LEU A 107 -6.85 12.16 0.48
CA LEU A 107 -5.86 13.01 1.12
C LEU A 107 -6.40 14.43 1.26
N VAL A 108 -6.33 14.96 2.48
CA VAL A 108 -6.76 16.33 2.81
C VAL A 108 -5.56 17.27 2.81
N SER A 109 -4.44 16.85 3.41
CA SER A 109 -3.20 17.63 3.38
C SER A 109 -1.98 16.77 3.74
N VAL A 110 -0.80 17.31 3.41
CA VAL A 110 0.49 16.78 3.82
C VAL A 110 1.02 17.62 4.98
N ILE A 111 1.34 16.96 6.08
CA ILE A 111 1.96 17.57 7.25
C ILE A 111 3.43 17.81 6.92
N LYS A 112 3.84 19.09 6.90
CA LYS A 112 5.24 19.45 6.66
C LYS A 112 6.09 19.04 7.87
N ASN A 113 6.88 17.98 7.70
CA ASN A 113 7.85 17.58 8.72
C ASN A 113 9.11 18.44 8.62
N THR A 114 9.31 19.35 9.57
CA THR A 114 10.50 20.24 9.63
C THR A 114 11.74 19.54 10.20
N THR A 115 11.64 18.28 10.63
CA THR A 115 12.72 17.54 11.31
C THR A 115 13.48 16.56 10.42
N ASN A 116 13.15 16.45 9.12
CA ASN A 116 13.80 15.59 8.12
C ASN A 116 13.88 14.07 8.45
N LYS A 117 13.20 13.58 9.50
CA LYS A 117 13.32 12.17 9.92
C LYS A 117 12.46 11.18 9.11
N VAL A 118 11.38 11.64 8.49
CA VAL A 118 10.57 10.85 7.55
C VAL A 118 10.32 11.73 6.33
N ILE A 119 10.91 11.35 5.18
CA ILE A 119 10.91 12.16 3.95
C ILE A 119 9.69 11.85 3.08
N GLU A 120 9.13 10.65 3.24
CA GLU A 120 8.05 10.17 2.38
C GLU A 120 6.68 10.44 3.01
N ASN A 121 5.70 10.79 2.16
CA ASN A 121 4.31 11.00 2.56
C ASN A 121 3.46 9.91 1.92
N ASP A 122 3.09 8.90 2.70
CA ASP A 122 2.50 7.69 2.17
C ASP A 122 1.42 7.11 3.06
N LEU A 123 0.50 6.41 2.40
CA LEU A 123 -0.38 5.43 3.00
C LEU A 123 0.24 4.06 2.78
N THR A 124 0.50 3.34 3.86
CA THR A 124 1.11 2.02 3.80
C THR A 124 0.23 0.99 4.48
N TRP A 125 -0.14 -0.04 3.74
CA TRP A 125 -0.87 -1.18 4.27
C TRP A 125 0.07 -2.36 4.38
N TYR A 126 0.12 -2.97 5.56
CA TYR A 126 1.08 -4.01 5.84
C TYR A 126 0.49 -5.12 6.70
N ALA A 127 1.01 -6.32 6.52
CA ALA A 127 0.60 -7.52 7.23
C ALA A 127 1.77 -8.50 7.40
N ARG A 128 1.50 -9.67 8.01
CA ARG A 128 2.44 -10.73 8.40
C ARG A 128 3.27 -10.47 9.66
N GLY A 129 3.09 -9.30 10.28
CA GLY A 129 3.82 -8.91 11.46
C GLY A 129 3.12 -9.21 12.77
N GLY A 130 3.79 -8.78 13.84
CA GLY A 130 3.28 -8.73 15.20
C GLY A 130 3.45 -7.32 15.75
N LYS A 131 3.99 -7.22 16.96
CA LYS A 131 4.22 -5.92 17.62
C LYS A 131 5.31 -5.13 16.89
N HIS A 132 5.03 -3.86 16.62
CA HIS A 132 5.94 -2.93 15.95
C HIS A 132 6.52 -1.93 16.97
N ASN A 133 7.57 -2.32 17.70
CA ASN A 133 8.20 -1.47 18.73
C ASN A 133 9.64 -1.95 19.06
N PRO A 134 10.49 -1.10 19.66
CA PRO A 134 11.90 -1.44 19.88
C PRO A 134 12.14 -2.46 21.00
N LYS A 135 11.14 -2.79 21.83
CA LYS A 135 11.31 -3.79 22.91
C LYS A 135 11.23 -5.22 22.39
N VAL A 136 10.52 -5.45 21.29
CA VAL A 136 10.36 -6.75 20.63
C VAL A 136 10.55 -6.60 19.11
N PRO A 137 11.75 -6.17 18.67
CA PRO A 137 11.97 -5.68 17.31
C PRO A 137 11.73 -6.75 16.25
N CYS A 138 11.98 -8.02 16.56
CA CYS A 138 11.85 -9.13 15.62
C CYS A 138 10.41 -9.46 15.21
N GLU A 139 9.41 -9.03 15.99
CA GLU A 139 7.99 -9.21 15.65
C GLU A 139 7.52 -8.25 14.55
N ALA A 140 8.23 -7.14 14.30
CA ALA A 140 7.87 -6.11 13.32
C ALA A 140 8.05 -6.55 11.85
N THR A 141 8.13 -7.85 11.59
CA THR A 141 8.33 -8.41 10.26
C THR A 141 7.11 -8.15 9.38
N ALA A 142 7.21 -7.43 8.27
CA ALA A 142 6.06 -7.14 7.43
C ALA A 142 6.40 -6.90 5.96
N TYR A 143 5.45 -7.20 5.09
CA TYR A 143 5.40 -6.63 3.74
C TYR A 143 4.49 -5.40 3.73
N MET A 144 4.92 -4.37 3.01
CA MET A 144 4.34 -3.03 3.05
C MET A 144 4.05 -2.55 1.63
N GLY A 145 2.77 -2.42 1.28
CA GLY A 145 2.32 -1.84 0.02
C GLY A 145 2.01 -0.35 0.20
N GLY A 146 2.87 0.49 -0.36
CA GLY A 146 2.81 1.94 -0.23
C GLY A 146 2.07 2.63 -1.38
N LEU A 147 1.27 3.64 -1.04
CA LEU A 147 0.64 4.61 -1.94
C LEU A 147 1.03 6.02 -1.50
N TYR A 148 1.84 6.69 -2.32
CA TYR A 148 2.39 8.00 -2.02
C TYR A 148 1.48 9.14 -2.48
N ASP A 149 1.50 10.27 -1.79
CA ASP A 149 0.77 11.50 -2.12
C ASP A 149 0.91 11.96 -3.58
N THR A 150 2.08 11.69 -4.18
CA THR A 150 2.42 11.99 -5.58
C THR A 150 1.76 11.08 -6.62
N GLY A 151 1.02 10.05 -6.22
CA GLY A 151 0.45 9.02 -7.11
C GLY A 151 1.44 7.92 -7.48
N ARG A 152 2.55 7.82 -6.74
CA ARG A 152 3.51 6.73 -6.83
C ARG A 152 3.07 5.57 -5.96
N VAL A 153 3.50 4.36 -6.30
CA VAL A 153 3.31 3.13 -5.53
C VAL A 153 4.63 2.39 -5.41
N GLY A 154 4.72 1.45 -4.48
CA GLY A 154 5.85 0.54 -4.35
C GLY A 154 5.73 -0.38 -3.14
N TRP A 155 6.65 -1.33 -3.06
CA TRP A 155 6.69 -2.32 -2.00
C TRP A 155 7.97 -2.24 -1.19
N LYS A 156 7.83 -2.31 0.13
CA LYS A 156 8.95 -2.49 1.07
C LYS A 156 8.72 -3.73 1.92
N LYS A 157 9.82 -4.28 2.41
CA LYS A 157 9.85 -5.34 3.41
C LYS A 157 10.64 -4.85 4.62
N GLU A 158 10.12 -5.07 5.82
CA GLU A 158 10.83 -4.89 7.10
C GLU A 158 10.99 -6.27 7.76
N LEU A 159 12.21 -6.66 8.09
CA LEU A 159 12.50 -7.94 8.77
C LEU A 159 12.52 -7.83 10.30
N TRP A 160 12.75 -6.62 10.83
CA TRP A 160 12.69 -6.27 12.25
C TRP A 160 12.79 -4.73 12.41
N PHE A 161 12.25 -4.20 13.52
CA PHE A 161 12.17 -2.76 13.78
C PHE A 161 13.39 -2.21 14.53
N VAL A 162 14.13 -1.18 14.07
CA VAL A 162 13.98 -0.33 12.87
C VAL A 162 15.03 -0.60 11.78
N GLY A 163 15.90 -1.59 11.94
CA GLY A 163 17.03 -1.81 11.03
C GLY A 163 16.79 -2.79 9.88
N GLY A 164 15.65 -3.48 9.88
CA GLY A 164 15.36 -4.57 8.94
C GLY A 164 14.74 -4.14 7.61
N TYR A 165 14.69 -2.85 7.27
CA TYR A 165 14.09 -2.37 6.02
C TYR A 165 14.93 -2.71 4.79
N THR A 166 14.23 -3.05 3.72
CA THR A 166 14.77 -3.24 2.37
C THR A 166 14.66 -1.98 1.51
N ASP A 167 15.34 -1.96 0.35
CA ASP A 167 15.02 -1.02 -0.73
C ASP A 167 13.63 -1.25 -1.29
N GLU A 168 12.99 -0.19 -1.76
CA GLU A 168 11.68 -0.33 -2.37
C GLU A 168 11.80 -1.06 -3.72
N ARG A 169 10.84 -1.94 -4.01
CA ARG A 169 10.70 -2.64 -5.30
C ARG A 169 9.37 -2.33 -5.94
N ASP A 170 9.31 -2.58 -7.25
CA ASP A 170 8.14 -2.34 -8.12
C ASP A 170 7.54 -0.92 -7.98
N ALA A 171 8.46 0.04 -7.88
CA ALA A 171 8.19 1.45 -7.70
C ALA A 171 7.74 2.10 -9.01
N ASN A 172 6.48 2.55 -9.09
CA ASN A 172 5.90 3.10 -10.32
C ASN A 172 5.06 4.35 -10.02
N LYS A 173 5.05 5.34 -10.93
CA LYS A 173 4.05 6.41 -10.91
C LYS A 173 2.84 5.98 -11.72
N VAL A 174 1.70 5.81 -11.06
CA VAL A 174 0.54 5.12 -11.66
C VAL A 174 -0.68 6.02 -11.77
N THR A 175 -0.63 7.20 -11.13
CA THR A 175 -1.68 8.20 -11.24
C THR A 175 -1.14 9.60 -10.93
N THR A 176 -2.00 10.61 -11.06
CA THR A 176 -1.72 12.00 -10.65
C THR A 176 -1.67 12.12 -9.12
N PRO A 177 -1.21 13.24 -8.55
CA PRO A 177 -1.24 13.44 -7.10
C PRO A 177 -2.63 13.20 -6.48
N LEU A 178 -2.67 12.70 -5.24
CA LEU A 178 -3.88 12.18 -4.58
C LEU A 178 -4.64 13.23 -3.77
N LEU A 179 -4.16 14.47 -3.73
CA LEU A 179 -4.77 15.54 -2.95
C LEU A 179 -6.21 15.81 -3.39
N ASP A 180 -7.11 15.90 -2.40
CA ASP A 180 -8.52 16.25 -2.54
C ASP A 180 -9.35 15.33 -3.47
N ARG A 181 -8.92 14.09 -3.70
CA ARG A 181 -9.69 13.10 -4.48
C ARG A 181 -9.82 11.77 -3.77
N TRP A 182 -10.97 11.11 -3.94
CA TRP A 182 -11.17 9.74 -3.49
C TRP A 182 -10.51 8.77 -4.46
N VAL A 183 -9.72 7.86 -3.91
CA VAL A 183 -9.21 6.68 -4.62
C VAL A 183 -9.44 5.44 -3.76
N GLY A 184 -9.69 4.31 -4.39
CA GLY A 184 -9.61 3.01 -3.74
C GLY A 184 -8.18 2.49 -3.82
N TRP A 185 -7.67 1.97 -2.71
CA TRP A 185 -6.40 1.26 -2.65
C TRP A 185 -6.66 -0.19 -2.23
N LYS A 186 -5.81 -1.10 -2.71
CA LYS A 186 -5.83 -2.52 -2.37
C LYS A 186 -4.41 -3.03 -2.29
N VAL A 187 -4.15 -3.84 -1.28
CA VAL A 187 -2.89 -4.57 -1.13
C VAL A 187 -3.22 -6.04 -0.90
N VAL A 188 -2.59 -6.91 -1.70
CA VAL A 188 -2.79 -8.36 -1.68
C VAL A 188 -1.45 -9.04 -1.43
N ILE A 189 -1.40 -9.90 -0.41
CA ILE A 189 -0.19 -10.61 0.04
C ILE A 189 -0.54 -12.08 0.18
N TYR A 190 0.08 -12.96 -0.60
CA TYR A 190 -0.18 -14.39 -0.48
C TYR A 190 1.02 -15.26 -0.85
N ASN A 191 1.11 -16.42 -0.23
CA ASN A 191 2.17 -17.38 -0.54
C ASN A 191 1.88 -18.07 -1.89
N ILE A 192 2.93 -18.31 -2.67
CA ILE A 192 2.90 -19.11 -3.90
C ILE A 192 3.96 -20.22 -3.82
N ASN A 193 4.05 -21.06 -4.86
CA ASN A 193 5.10 -22.07 -5.01
C ASN A 193 5.29 -22.93 -3.74
N ASN A 194 4.21 -23.53 -3.24
CA ASN A 194 4.20 -24.36 -2.03
C ASN A 194 4.73 -23.66 -0.77
N ASN A 195 4.46 -22.37 -0.60
CA ASN A 195 4.96 -21.53 0.50
C ASN A 195 6.46 -21.25 0.48
N SER A 196 7.13 -21.37 -0.67
CA SER A 196 8.53 -20.96 -0.80
C SER A 196 8.69 -19.47 -1.17
N GLU A 197 7.67 -18.87 -1.80
CA GLU A 197 7.71 -17.49 -2.29
C GLU A 197 6.43 -16.74 -1.89
N VAL A 198 6.46 -15.41 -1.98
CA VAL A 198 5.29 -14.56 -1.67
C VAL A 198 4.99 -13.62 -2.82
N LYS A 199 3.75 -13.64 -3.28
CA LYS A 199 3.20 -12.70 -4.27
C LYS A 199 2.65 -11.46 -3.56
N LEU A 200 3.02 -10.29 -4.08
CA LEU A 200 2.71 -8.97 -3.55
C LEU A 200 2.10 -8.12 -4.67
N GLN A 201 0.83 -7.79 -4.55
CA GLN A 201 0.08 -7.06 -5.57
C GLN A 201 -0.63 -5.86 -4.97
N SER A 202 -0.72 -4.78 -5.74
CA SER A 202 -1.54 -3.64 -5.37
C SER A 202 -2.46 -3.25 -6.50
N TYR A 203 -3.64 -2.76 -6.14
CA TYR A 203 -4.66 -2.32 -7.08
C TYR A 203 -5.15 -0.93 -6.72
N LEU A 204 -5.42 -0.13 -7.75
CA LEU A 204 -5.92 1.23 -7.62
C LEU A 204 -7.29 1.32 -8.30
N ASP A 205 -8.28 1.79 -7.56
CA ASP A 205 -9.48 2.39 -8.13
C ASP A 205 -9.29 3.90 -8.17
N ASN A 206 -8.89 4.40 -9.32
CA ASN A 206 -8.53 5.80 -9.50
C ASN A 206 -9.75 6.74 -9.53
N THR A 207 -10.95 6.19 -9.71
CA THR A 207 -12.19 6.93 -9.98
C THR A 207 -13.23 6.77 -8.87
N ASN A 208 -12.96 5.96 -7.84
CA ASN A 208 -13.89 5.65 -6.77
C ASN A 208 -15.21 5.06 -7.32
N THR A 209 -15.08 4.15 -8.27
CA THR A 209 -16.19 3.49 -8.98
C THR A 209 -16.20 1.98 -8.80
N ASN A 210 -15.39 1.44 -7.89
CA ASN A 210 -15.14 0.01 -7.70
C ASN A 210 -14.49 -0.67 -8.93
N TYR A 211 -13.80 0.11 -9.76
CA TYR A 211 -13.04 -0.38 -10.91
C TYR A 211 -11.56 -0.47 -10.56
N TRP A 212 -11.07 -1.69 -10.36
CA TRP A 212 -9.73 -1.94 -9.83
C TRP A 212 -8.73 -2.28 -10.93
N VAL A 213 -7.66 -1.49 -11.03
CA VAL A 213 -6.54 -1.73 -11.94
C VAL A 213 -5.35 -2.24 -11.14
N LYS A 214 -4.75 -3.37 -11.54
CA LYS A 214 -3.50 -3.86 -10.94
C LYS A 214 -2.37 -2.88 -11.30
N VAL A 215 -1.65 -2.38 -10.29
CA VAL A 215 -0.61 -1.36 -10.45
C VAL A 215 0.78 -1.81 -9.96
N THR A 216 0.86 -2.91 -9.20
CA THR A 216 2.11 -3.61 -8.86
C THR A 216 1.86 -5.13 -8.91
N ASP A 217 2.90 -5.91 -9.20
CA ASP A 217 2.86 -7.38 -9.31
C ASP A 217 4.23 -8.01 -9.00
N LEU A 218 4.68 -7.87 -7.76
CA LEU A 218 5.99 -8.31 -7.27
C LEU A 218 5.94 -9.74 -6.72
N VAL A 219 7.02 -10.49 -6.89
CA VAL A 219 7.29 -11.75 -6.17
C VAL A 219 8.51 -11.54 -5.29
N ASP A 220 8.40 -11.91 -4.01
CA ASP A 220 9.57 -12.12 -3.15
C ASP A 220 9.94 -13.61 -3.19
N ASP A 221 10.94 -13.91 -3.98
CA ASP A 221 11.62 -15.20 -4.15
C ASP A 221 13.02 -15.22 -3.50
N GLY A 222 13.28 -14.24 -2.63
CA GLY A 222 14.58 -14.00 -2.02
C GLY A 222 15.36 -12.90 -2.73
N GLY A 223 16.65 -12.79 -2.39
CA GLY A 223 17.54 -11.75 -2.94
C GLY A 223 17.11 -10.30 -2.64
N TRP A 224 16.10 -10.08 -1.80
CA TRP A 224 15.63 -8.76 -1.36
C TRP A 224 16.26 -8.40 -0.02
N TYR A 225 17.49 -7.92 -0.10
CA TYR A 225 18.34 -7.65 1.06
C TYR A 225 17.90 -6.41 1.84
N ALA A 226 17.88 -6.52 3.17
CA ALA A 226 17.79 -5.37 4.07
C ALA A 226 19.00 -4.43 3.85
N LYS A 227 18.75 -3.11 3.88
CA LYS A 227 19.76 -2.07 3.59
C LYS A 227 20.80 -1.91 4.69
N GLY A 228 20.43 -2.18 5.94
CA GLY A 228 21.29 -2.00 7.09
C GLY A 228 22.62 -2.76 6.94
N GLN A 229 23.70 -2.24 7.49
CA GLN A 229 24.98 -2.96 7.52
C GLN A 229 24.82 -4.25 8.33
N ASP A 230 25.65 -5.26 8.04
CA ASP A 230 25.55 -6.57 8.69
C ASP A 230 25.72 -6.46 10.21
N SER A 231 26.63 -5.61 10.68
CA SER A 231 26.83 -5.34 12.12
C SER A 231 25.53 -4.92 12.82
N ASP A 232 24.76 -4.05 12.18
CA ASP A 232 23.54 -3.49 12.75
C ASP A 232 22.36 -4.43 12.55
N PHE A 233 22.31 -5.11 11.39
CA PHE A 233 21.24 -6.02 11.03
C PHE A 233 21.14 -7.22 11.97
N PHE A 234 22.29 -7.78 12.37
CA PHE A 234 22.33 -8.98 13.21
C PHE A 234 22.34 -8.70 14.73
N ASP A 235 22.59 -7.46 15.16
CA ASP A 235 22.60 -7.05 16.57
C ASP A 235 21.34 -7.47 17.38
N PRO A 236 20.10 -7.32 16.88
CA PRO A 236 18.91 -7.74 17.65
C PRO A 236 18.70 -9.25 17.70
N ASN A 237 19.56 -10.06 17.07
CA ASN A 237 19.54 -11.53 17.11
C ASN A 237 18.21 -12.16 16.66
N CYS A 238 17.54 -11.55 15.68
CA CYS A 238 16.25 -12.02 15.17
C CYS A 238 16.29 -13.35 14.40
N SER A 239 17.46 -13.97 14.24
CA SER A 239 17.64 -15.29 13.59
C SER A 239 17.08 -15.35 12.16
N LYS A 240 17.30 -14.28 11.38
CA LYS A 240 16.86 -14.13 9.98
C LYS A 240 18.04 -13.77 9.10
N ASP A 241 18.05 -14.25 7.87
CA ASP A 241 18.92 -13.74 6.81
C ASP A 241 18.40 -12.39 6.28
N LYS A 242 19.29 -11.54 5.77
CA LYS A 242 18.95 -10.21 5.23
C LYS A 242 17.98 -10.24 4.05
N ALA A 243 17.92 -11.35 3.32
CA ALA A 243 17.01 -11.55 2.20
C ALA A 243 15.85 -12.51 2.51
N SER A 244 15.62 -12.86 3.79
CA SER A 244 14.56 -13.79 4.20
C SER A 244 13.20 -13.43 3.62
N ILE A 245 12.49 -14.44 3.10
CA ILE A 245 11.12 -14.33 2.59
C ILE A 245 10.15 -14.49 3.78
N ILE A 246 9.13 -13.62 3.89
CA ILE A 246 8.16 -13.66 4.99
C ILE A 246 6.97 -14.56 4.62
N THR A 247 7.17 -15.88 4.65
CA THR A 247 6.14 -16.87 4.29
C THR A 247 5.18 -17.18 5.46
N ASN A 248 5.59 -16.87 6.69
CA ASN A 248 4.81 -17.08 7.90
C ASN A 248 3.64 -16.12 8.02
N SER A 249 2.64 -16.50 8.82
CA SER A 249 1.53 -15.62 9.19
C SER A 249 1.91 -14.75 10.40
N GLY A 250 1.21 -13.62 10.58
CA GLY A 250 1.41 -12.71 11.70
C GLY A 250 0.10 -12.33 12.37
N SER A 251 0.15 -11.89 13.63
CA SER A 251 -1.05 -11.50 14.37
C SER A 251 -1.63 -10.17 13.91
N THR A 252 -0.82 -9.30 13.29
CA THR A 252 -1.19 -7.94 12.92
C THR A 252 -1.27 -7.74 11.40
N ALA A 253 -2.26 -6.91 11.02
CA ALA A 253 -2.38 -6.26 9.74
C ALA A 253 -2.83 -4.82 10.02
N THR A 254 -2.29 -3.85 9.29
CA THR A 254 -2.37 -2.44 9.69
C THR A 254 -2.50 -1.50 8.50
N PHE A 255 -3.40 -0.53 8.67
CA PHE A 255 -3.50 0.66 7.83
C PHE A 255 -2.70 1.78 8.50
N ARG A 256 -1.61 2.22 7.86
CA ARG A 256 -0.74 3.29 8.37
C ARG A 256 -0.68 4.45 7.38
N SER A 257 -0.43 5.64 7.92
CA SER A 257 -0.11 6.84 7.15
C SER A 257 1.02 7.59 7.81
N ASP A 258 1.98 8.08 7.04
CA ASP A 258 3.05 8.95 7.53
C ASP A 258 2.91 10.35 6.92
N ASN A 259 2.93 11.38 7.76
CA ASN A 259 2.85 12.80 7.34
C ASN A 259 1.57 13.19 6.57
N LEU A 260 0.46 12.44 6.71
CA LEU A 260 -0.78 12.72 5.98
C LEU A 260 -1.95 13.02 6.92
N ILE A 261 -2.77 14.00 6.54
CA ILE A 261 -4.15 14.13 7.00
C ILE A 261 -5.05 13.60 5.89
N TRP A 262 -5.90 12.63 6.20
CA TRP A 262 -6.71 11.93 5.19
C TRP A 262 -8.04 11.48 5.78
N ASN A 263 -9.04 11.40 4.91
CA ASN A 263 -10.31 10.76 5.20
C ASN A 263 -10.31 9.34 4.64
N PHE A 264 -11.13 8.46 5.22
CA PHE A 264 -11.25 7.08 4.77
C PHE A 264 -12.69 6.59 4.79
N LYS A 265 -12.93 5.52 4.04
CA LYS A 265 -14.13 4.69 4.17
C LYS A 265 -13.84 3.25 3.75
N ASN A 266 -14.65 2.33 4.26
CA ASN A 266 -14.69 0.93 3.85
C ASN A 266 -13.33 0.23 3.98
N LEU A 267 -12.65 0.41 5.12
CA LEU A 267 -11.42 -0.33 5.41
C LEU A 267 -11.78 -1.79 5.76
N SER A 268 -11.20 -2.75 5.05
CA SER A 268 -11.42 -4.18 5.30
C SER A 268 -10.14 -4.99 5.13
N ILE A 269 -10.05 -6.09 5.85
CA ILE A 269 -8.99 -7.10 5.75
C ILE A 269 -9.67 -8.46 5.68
N ARG A 270 -9.35 -9.27 4.68
CA ARG A 270 -9.90 -10.61 4.51
C ARG A 270 -8.78 -11.61 4.33
N GLU A 271 -8.87 -12.75 5.02
CA GLU A 271 -8.13 -13.94 4.62
C GLU A 271 -8.70 -14.43 3.29
N ILE A 272 -7.83 -14.59 2.30
CA ILE A 272 -8.21 -14.96 0.94
C ILE A 272 -7.76 -16.38 0.61
N LYS A 273 -8.48 -17.00 -0.32
CA LYS A 273 -8.05 -18.20 -1.02
C LYS A 273 -7.51 -17.78 -2.40
N PRO A 274 -6.20 -17.54 -2.52
CA PRO A 274 -5.59 -17.29 -3.83
C PRO A 274 -5.74 -18.53 -4.72
N SER A 275 -5.87 -18.30 -6.03
CA SER A 275 -5.99 -19.34 -7.06
C SER A 275 -4.69 -20.12 -7.29
#